data_AF-A0A8T6Q0M9-F1
#
_entry.id   AF-A0A8T6Q0M9-F1
#
_cell.length_a   1.000
_cell.length_b   1.000
_cell.length_c   1.000
_cell.angle_alpha   90.00
_cell.angle_beta   90.00
_cell.angle_gamma   90.00
#
_symmetry.space_group_name_H-M   'P 1'
#
loop_
_entity.id
_entity.type
_entity.pdbx_description
1 polymer ?
#
loop_
_entity_poly.entity_id
_entity_poly.type
_entity_poly.pdbx_seq_one_letter_code
_entity_poly.pdbx_strand_id
1 'polypeptide(L)'
;MALSQSLESLVNVQGVRENQLVGYSLVVGLDGTGDKNQVKFTNQTITNMLRQFGVQLPNKIDPKVKNVAAVAVSATLPPMYSRGQTIDVTVSSIGDAKSIRGGTLLLTQLHGADGEVYALAQGSVVVGGMNATGASGSSVT
;
A
#
# COMPACT_ATOMS: atom_id res chain seq x y z
N MET A 1 2.27 -14.38 -31.24
CA MET A 1 1.79 -15.58 -30.54
C MET A 1 0.59 -15.17 -29.71
N ALA A 2 -0.61 -15.60 -30.07
CA ALA A 2 -1.79 -15.39 -29.22
C ALA A 2 -1.72 -16.42 -28.08
N LEU A 3 -1.68 -15.95 -26.83
CA LEU A 3 -1.73 -16.81 -25.66
C LEU A 3 -3.07 -17.56 -25.69
N SER A 4 -3.05 -18.87 -25.89
CA SER A 4 -4.23 -19.70 -25.75
C SER A 4 -4.62 -19.73 -24.28
N GLN A 5 -5.77 -19.16 -23.96
CA GLN A 5 -6.32 -19.12 -22.61
C GLN A 5 -7.29 -20.29 -22.46
N SER A 6 -7.15 -21.12 -21.41
CA SER A 6 -7.99 -22.32 -21.22
C SER A 6 -9.44 -21.91 -20.96
N LEU A 7 -10.40 -22.68 -21.48
CA LEU A 7 -11.84 -22.38 -21.36
C LEU A 7 -12.27 -22.21 -19.89
N GLU A 8 -11.68 -23.00 -18.98
CA GLU A 8 -11.88 -22.89 -17.52
C GLU A 8 -11.58 -21.48 -16.95
N SER A 9 -10.63 -20.75 -17.54
CA SER A 9 -10.28 -19.39 -17.10
C SER A 9 -11.23 -18.31 -17.63
N LEU A 10 -12.20 -18.69 -18.48
CA LEU A 10 -13.21 -17.80 -19.05
C LEU A 10 -14.60 -17.99 -18.40
N VAL A 11 -14.76 -18.93 -17.46
CA VAL A 11 -16.05 -19.23 -16.83
C VAL A 11 -15.96 -19.03 -15.32
N ASN A 12 -16.83 -18.18 -14.76
CA ASN A 12 -16.99 -18.02 -13.31
C ASN A 12 -18.31 -18.64 -12.86
N VAL A 13 -18.28 -19.36 -11.74
CA VAL A 13 -19.49 -19.89 -11.09
C VAL A 13 -20.20 -18.75 -10.37
N GLN A 14 -21.49 -18.58 -10.64
CA GLN A 14 -22.32 -17.56 -9.99
C GLN A 14 -22.27 -17.72 -8.46
N GLY A 15 -21.75 -16.71 -7.76
CA GLY A 15 -21.61 -16.68 -6.30
C GLY A 15 -20.20 -16.96 -5.76
N VAL A 16 -19.28 -17.45 -6.60
CA VAL A 16 -17.86 -17.61 -6.27
C VAL A 16 -17.14 -16.37 -6.78
N ARG A 17 -17.24 -15.27 -6.03
CA ARG A 17 -16.66 -13.98 -6.41
C ARG A 17 -15.51 -13.61 -5.49
N GLU A 18 -14.41 -13.19 -6.09
CA GLU A 18 -13.34 -12.51 -5.36
C GLU A 18 -13.81 -11.12 -4.93
N ASN A 19 -13.43 -10.70 -3.72
CA ASN A 19 -13.68 -9.35 -3.24
C ASN A 19 -12.39 -8.57 -3.25
N GLN A 20 -12.35 -7.49 -4.03
CA GLN A 20 -11.25 -6.56 -3.99
C GLN A 20 -11.33 -5.75 -2.71
N LEU A 21 -10.24 -5.73 -1.98
CA LEU A 21 -10.11 -4.95 -0.76
C LEU A 21 -9.14 -3.79 -1.00
N VAL A 22 -9.47 -2.64 -0.44
CA VAL A 22 -8.66 -1.43 -0.54
C VAL A 22 -8.46 -0.80 0.83
N GLY A 23 -7.27 -0.25 1.07
CA GLY A 23 -6.93 0.50 2.25
C GLY A 23 -5.97 1.63 1.92
N TYR A 24 -5.97 2.64 2.77
CA TYR A 24 -5.06 3.79 2.69
C TYR A 24 -4.30 3.90 4.00
N SER A 25 -2.99 4.06 3.92
CA SER A 25 -2.14 4.07 5.11
C SER A 25 -0.83 4.79 4.88
N LEU A 26 0.05 4.69 5.87
CA LEU A 26 1.41 5.18 5.84
C LEU A 26 2.40 4.03 5.98
N VAL A 27 3.49 4.10 5.22
CA VAL A 27 4.70 3.33 5.48
C VAL A 27 5.70 4.25 6.16
N VAL A 28 6.21 3.84 7.31
CA VAL A 28 7.16 4.61 8.13
C VAL A 28 8.52 3.92 8.22
N GLY A 29 9.53 4.64 8.71
CA GLY A 29 10.88 4.09 8.88
C GLY A 29 11.67 4.00 7.56
N LEU A 30 11.31 4.82 6.57
CA LEU A 30 12.04 4.91 5.32
C LEU A 30 13.32 5.72 5.52
N ASP A 31 14.41 5.31 4.87
CA ASP A 31 15.73 5.94 4.97
C ASP A 31 15.86 7.12 3.99
N GLY A 32 15.06 8.16 4.20
CA GLY A 32 15.06 9.34 3.33
C GLY A 32 14.43 9.16 1.95
N THR A 33 13.80 8.02 1.70
CA THR A 33 13.14 7.65 0.42
C THR A 33 11.62 7.82 0.42
N GLY A 34 11.02 8.30 1.52
CA GLY A 34 9.60 8.64 1.63
C GLY A 34 9.21 9.86 0.81
N ASP A 35 7.97 10.31 0.99
CA ASP A 35 7.37 11.42 0.26
C ASP A 35 8.18 12.71 0.49
N LYS A 36 8.21 13.60 -0.50
CA LYS A 36 8.73 14.96 -0.32
C LYS A 36 7.61 15.83 0.24
N ASN A 37 7.98 16.94 0.90
CA ASN A 37 7.06 17.85 1.61
C ASN A 37 5.90 18.43 0.75
N GLN A 38 5.84 18.13 -0.54
CA GLN A 38 4.96 18.73 -1.53
C GLN A 38 3.65 17.95 -1.78
N VAL A 39 3.51 16.73 -1.27
CA VAL A 39 2.24 15.98 -1.39
C VAL A 39 1.25 16.49 -0.35
N LYS A 40 0.36 17.41 -0.77
CA LYS A 40 -0.68 18.02 0.09
C LYS A 40 -1.57 16.97 0.79
N PHE A 41 -1.78 15.82 0.15
CA PHE A 41 -2.60 14.72 0.69
C PHE A 41 -1.92 13.99 1.86
N THR A 42 -0.61 13.72 1.77
CA THR A 42 0.19 13.10 2.85
C THR A 42 0.22 14.00 4.08
N ASN A 43 0.45 15.31 3.90
CA ASN A 43 0.46 16.27 5.01
C ASN A 43 -0.90 16.40 5.72
N GLN A 44 -2.00 16.45 4.96
CA GLN A 44 -3.35 16.52 5.55
C GLN A 44 -3.70 15.24 6.31
N THR A 45 -3.34 14.07 5.77
CA THR A 45 -3.60 12.77 6.39
C THR A 45 -2.80 12.60 7.67
N ILE A 46 -1.50 12.94 7.67
CA ILE A 46 -0.65 12.94 8.87
C ILE A 46 -1.19 13.92 9.93
N THR A 47 -1.62 15.11 9.52
CA THR A 47 -2.19 16.10 10.44
C THR A 47 -3.47 15.59 11.09
N ASN A 48 -4.35 14.95 10.32
CA ASN A 48 -5.58 14.35 10.83
C ASN A 48 -5.29 13.17 11.79
N MET A 49 -4.31 12.33 11.45
CA MET A 49 -3.88 11.19 12.27
C MET A 49 -3.30 11.67 13.62
N LEU A 50 -2.37 12.61 13.61
CA LEU A 50 -1.77 13.16 14.82
C LEU A 50 -2.80 13.86 15.72
N ARG A 51 -3.77 14.56 15.12
CA ARG A 51 -4.90 15.13 15.86
C ARG A 51 -5.76 14.06 16.53
N GLN A 52 -6.00 12.93 15.85
CA GLN A 52 -6.73 11.79 16.40
C GLN A 52 -5.97 11.10 17.55
N PHE A 53 -4.65 11.14 17.55
CA PHE A 53 -3.79 10.68 18.65
C PHE A 53 -3.57 11.74 19.75
N GLY A 54 -4.28 12.87 19.71
CA GLY A 54 -4.18 13.93 20.71
C GLY A 54 -2.88 14.75 20.64
N VAL A 55 -2.08 14.57 19.59
CA VAL A 55 -0.83 15.31 19.37
C VAL A 55 -1.16 16.66 18.73
N GLN A 56 -0.90 17.74 19.48
CA GLN A 56 -1.02 19.10 18.96
C GLN A 56 0.23 19.44 18.15
N LEU A 57 0.07 19.58 16.82
CA LEU A 57 1.16 20.10 16.01
C LEU A 57 1.26 21.61 16.20
N PRO A 58 2.44 22.16 16.54
CA PRO A 58 2.67 23.59 16.46
C PRO A 58 2.52 24.07 15.00
N ASN A 59 2.00 25.29 14.81
CA ASN A 59 1.47 25.83 13.55
C ASN A 59 2.42 25.88 12.33
N LYS A 60 3.65 25.35 12.40
CA LYS A 60 4.69 25.50 11.35
C LYS A 60 5.74 24.39 11.30
N ILE A 61 5.47 23.18 11.82
CA ILE A 61 6.38 22.06 11.61
C ILE A 61 5.88 21.22 10.45
N ASP A 62 6.54 21.33 9.30
CA ASP A 62 6.49 20.30 8.26
C ASP A 62 7.14 19.05 8.84
N PRO A 63 6.38 17.96 9.11
CA PRO A 63 6.99 16.70 9.47
C PRO A 63 7.97 16.33 8.35
N LYS A 64 9.17 15.87 8.69
CA LYS A 64 10.13 15.41 7.68
C LYS A 64 9.55 14.19 6.96
N VAL A 65 8.79 14.40 5.89
CA VAL A 65 8.09 13.35 5.15
C VAL A 65 9.03 12.43 4.38
N LYS A 66 10.33 12.76 4.28
CA LYS A 66 11.32 11.87 3.67
C LYS A 66 11.44 10.48 4.34
N ASN A 67 10.90 10.30 5.55
CA ASN A 67 10.93 9.00 6.25
C ASN A 67 9.56 8.32 6.30
N VAL A 68 8.55 8.87 5.61
CA VAL A 68 7.17 8.38 5.60
C VAL A 68 6.62 8.46 4.18
N ALA A 69 5.86 7.45 3.74
CA ALA A 69 5.18 7.47 2.44
C ALA A 69 3.68 7.23 2.62
N ALA A 70 2.85 7.99 1.92
CA ALA A 70 1.44 7.66 1.76
C ALA A 70 1.27 6.50 0.78
N VAL A 71 0.55 5.46 1.20
CA VAL A 71 0.39 4.23 0.42
C VAL A 71 -1.07 3.82 0.27
N ALA A 72 -1.37 3.22 -0.89
CA ALA A 72 -2.54 2.39 -1.11
C ALA A 72 -2.14 0.95 -0.79
N VAL A 73 -3.04 0.24 -0.14
CA VAL A 73 -2.93 -1.21 0.05
C VAL A 73 -4.10 -1.84 -0.68
N SER A 74 -3.81 -2.76 -1.58
CA SER A 74 -4.82 -3.57 -2.27
C SER A 74 -4.63 -5.03 -1.96
N ALA A 75 -5.73 -5.76 -1.90
CA ALA A 75 -5.71 -7.21 -1.74
C ALA A 75 -6.90 -7.82 -2.47
N THR A 76 -6.77 -9.08 -2.85
CA THR A 76 -7.88 -9.87 -3.38
C THR A 76 -8.24 -10.90 -2.34
N LEU A 77 -9.45 -10.80 -1.78
CA LEU A 77 -9.99 -11.81 -0.87
C LEU A 77 -10.66 -12.90 -1.70
N PRO A 78 -10.11 -14.12 -1.72
CA PRO A 78 -10.72 -15.20 -2.48
C PRO A 78 -12.03 -15.67 -1.82
N PRO A 79 -12.92 -16.30 -2.60
CA PRO A 79 -14.16 -16.83 -2.09
C PRO A 79 -13.90 -17.90 -1.01
N MET A 80 -14.82 -18.00 -0.04
CA MET A 80 -14.78 -19.01 1.04
C MET A 80 -13.56 -18.93 1.98
N TYR A 81 -12.83 -17.82 1.99
CA TYR A 81 -11.79 -17.57 2.99
C TYR A 81 -12.37 -17.55 4.41
N SER A 82 -11.75 -18.29 5.31
CA SER A 82 -12.17 -18.39 6.71
C SER A 82 -11.47 -17.34 7.57
N ARG A 83 -12.13 -16.93 8.67
CA ARG A 83 -11.52 -16.01 9.64
C ARG A 83 -10.19 -16.58 10.15
N GLY A 84 -9.16 -15.75 10.17
CA GLY A 84 -7.81 -16.12 10.62
C GLY A 84 -6.87 -16.59 9.50
N GLN A 85 -7.37 -16.75 8.27
CA GLN A 85 -6.49 -17.00 7.11
C GLN A 85 -5.80 -15.70 6.67
N THR A 86 -4.56 -15.83 6.22
CA THR A 86 -3.77 -14.72 5.68
C THR A 86 -4.03 -14.57 4.18
N ILE A 87 -4.10 -13.33 3.71
CA ILE A 87 -4.17 -12.99 2.28
C ILE A 87 -2.94 -12.18 1.90
N ASP A 88 -2.54 -12.29 0.63
CA ASP A 88 -1.49 -11.45 0.09
C ASP A 88 -2.01 -10.02 -0.14
N VAL A 89 -1.17 -9.05 0.19
CA VAL A 89 -1.47 -7.63 0.03
C VAL A 89 -0.37 -6.97 -0.79
N THR A 90 -0.78 -6.07 -1.68
CA THR A 90 0.13 -5.25 -2.47
C THR A 90 0.12 -3.84 -1.90
N VAL A 91 1.30 -3.30 -1.61
CA VAL A 91 1.48 -1.94 -1.09
C VAL A 91 2.09 -1.08 -2.17
N SER A 92 1.42 0.01 -2.52
CA SER A 92 1.82 0.93 -3.57
C SER A 92 1.92 2.34 -3.01
N SER A 93 3.03 3.03 -3.28
CA SER A 93 3.13 4.46 -2.98
C SER A 93 2.12 5.23 -3.82
N ILE A 94 1.33 6.09 -3.18
CA ILE A 94 0.46 7.06 -3.86
C ILE A 94 1.15 8.43 -3.97
N GLY A 95 2.07 8.72 -3.04
CA GLY A 95 2.86 9.93 -3.05
C GLY A 95 4.08 9.85 -3.97
N ASP A 96 5.03 10.74 -3.75
CA ASP A 96 6.26 10.88 -4.52
C ASP A 96 7.48 10.22 -3.85
N ALA A 97 7.24 9.29 -2.93
CA ALA A 97 8.27 8.44 -2.35
C ALA A 97 9.11 7.75 -3.44
N LYS A 98 10.44 7.85 -3.30
CA LYS A 98 11.41 7.18 -4.17
C LYS A 98 11.41 5.67 -3.96
N SER A 99 11.16 5.23 -2.73
CA SER A 99 11.08 3.81 -2.38
C SER A 99 10.38 3.63 -1.03
N ILE A 100 9.55 2.60 -0.94
CA ILE A 100 8.94 2.12 0.30
C ILE A 100 9.66 0.89 0.89
N ARG A 101 10.81 0.52 0.30
CA ARG A 101 11.61 -0.63 0.74
C ARG A 101 12.17 -0.40 2.13
N GLY A 102 12.10 -1.42 2.99
CA GLY A 102 12.64 -1.37 4.34
C GLY A 102 11.76 -0.58 5.32
N GLY A 103 10.66 0.00 4.85
CA GLY A 103 9.67 0.63 5.71
C GLY A 103 8.73 -0.39 6.35
N THR A 104 7.94 0.09 7.30
CA THR A 104 6.89 -0.66 7.98
C THR A 104 5.53 -0.05 7.67
N LEU A 105 4.62 -0.84 7.11
CA LEU A 105 3.22 -0.50 6.94
C LEU A 105 2.54 -0.46 8.31
N LEU A 106 1.91 0.68 8.62
CA LEU A 106 1.07 0.81 9.81
C LEU A 106 -0.22 0.00 9.66
N LEU A 107 -0.84 -0.38 10.78
CA LEU A 107 -2.08 -1.13 10.79
C LEU A 107 -3.12 -0.49 9.85
N THR A 108 -3.51 -1.23 8.84
CA THR A 108 -4.37 -0.77 7.75
C THR A 108 -5.60 -1.66 7.69
N GLN A 109 -6.77 -1.05 7.78
CA GLN A 109 -8.04 -1.73 7.53
C GLN A 109 -8.28 -1.79 6.02
N LEU A 110 -8.54 -3.00 5.51
CA LEU A 110 -8.87 -3.23 4.12
C LEU A 110 -10.39 -3.41 3.98
N HIS A 111 -10.98 -2.53 3.18
CA HIS A 111 -12.42 -2.42 3.00
C HIS A 111 -12.84 -3.03 1.67
N GLY A 112 -13.98 -3.71 1.68
CA GLY A 112 -14.65 -4.16 0.45
C GLY A 112 -15.35 -3.02 -0.28
N ALA A 113 -15.91 -3.34 -1.45
CA ALA A 113 -16.71 -2.37 -2.23
C ALA A 113 -18.02 -1.94 -1.54
N ASP A 114 -18.46 -2.69 -0.54
CA ASP A 114 -19.58 -2.40 0.35
C ASP A 114 -19.19 -1.47 1.53
N GLY A 115 -17.90 -1.17 1.69
CA GLY A 115 -17.38 -0.32 2.77
C GLY A 115 -17.14 -1.06 4.10
N GLU A 116 -17.35 -2.37 4.16
CA GLU A 116 -17.09 -3.16 5.37
C GLU A 116 -15.62 -3.56 5.45
N VAL A 117 -15.09 -3.72 6.68
CA VAL A 117 -13.70 -4.16 6.91
C VAL A 117 -13.62 -5.68 6.84
N TYR A 118 -12.87 -6.20 5.87
CA TYR A 118 -12.69 -7.64 5.68
C TYR A 118 -11.34 -8.17 6.17
N ALA A 119 -10.31 -7.32 6.17
CA ALA A 119 -8.96 -7.72 6.57
C ALA A 119 -8.18 -6.58 7.24
N LEU A 120 -7.16 -6.95 7.98
CA LEU A 120 -6.17 -6.05 8.57
C LEU A 120 -4.80 -6.37 7.98
N ALA A 121 -4.05 -5.35 7.59
CA ALA A 121 -2.69 -5.48 7.07
C ALA A 121 -1.72 -4.61 7.88
N GLN A 122 -0.61 -5.19 8.32
CA GLN A 122 0.47 -4.51 9.01
C GLN A 122 1.77 -5.30 8.81
N GLY A 123 2.91 -4.61 8.76
CA GLY A 123 4.21 -5.28 8.81
C GLY A 123 5.29 -4.62 7.97
N SER A 124 6.46 -5.25 7.92
CA SER A 124 7.57 -4.80 7.10
C SER A 124 7.24 -4.92 5.61
N VAL A 125 7.52 -3.87 4.84
CA VAL A 125 7.29 -3.84 3.39
C VAL A 125 8.56 -4.27 2.66
N VAL A 126 8.41 -5.30 1.83
CA VAL A 126 9.44 -5.79 0.93
C VAL A 126 9.06 -5.42 -0.49
N VAL A 127 9.96 -4.72 -1.19
CA VAL A 127 9.75 -4.36 -2.61
C VAL A 127 10.44 -5.41 -3.47
N GLY A 128 9.66 -6.16 -4.25
CA GLY A 128 10.17 -7.09 -5.25
C GLY A 128 10.81 -6.33 -6.42
N GLY A 129 12.03 -6.70 -6.80
CA GLY A 129 12.76 -6.14 -7.94
C GLY A 129 14.05 -5.40 -7.55
N MET A 130 15.15 -5.74 -8.21
CA MET A 130 16.43 -5.04 -8.15
C MET A 130 16.49 -4.00 -9.28
N ASN A 131 16.32 -2.73 -8.95
CA ASN A 131 16.73 -1.65 -9.85
C ASN A 131 18.26 -1.50 -9.74
N ALA A 132 19.02 -2.33 -10.46
CA ALA A 132 20.46 -2.13 -10.61
C ALA A 132 20.67 -1.10 -11.73
N THR A 133 20.89 0.16 -11.36
CA THR A 133 21.33 1.18 -12.32
C THR A 133 22.84 1.02 -12.51
N GLY A 134 23.26 0.44 -13.62
CA GLY A 134 24.68 0.41 -13.99
C GLY A 134 25.19 1.82 -14.27
N ALA A 135 26.45 2.10 -13.94
CA ALA A 135 27.12 3.38 -14.22
C ALA A 135 27.17 3.74 -15.73
N SER A 136 26.75 2.83 -16.61
CA SER A 136 26.61 3.00 -18.06
C SER A 136 25.21 3.45 -18.53
N GLY A 137 24.26 3.69 -17.63
CA GLY A 137 22.89 4.09 -17.98
C GLY A 137 21.98 2.94 -18.45
N SER A 138 22.37 1.69 -18.26
CA SER A 138 21.51 0.53 -18.51
C SER A 138 20.67 0.19 -17.28
N SER A 139 19.36 0.01 -17.48
CA SER A 139 18.40 -0.50 -16.50
C SER A 139 18.02 -1.93 -16.88
N VAL A 140 17.95 -2.83 -15.89
CA VAL A 140 17.40 -4.18 -16.07
C VAL A 140 16.06 -4.20 -15.35
N THR A 141 14.99 -4.48 -16.09
CA THR A 141 13.63 -4.67 -15.56
C THR A 141 13.43 -6.13 -15.19
#